data_AF-A0A9E4Q7K7-F1
#
_entry.id   AF-A0A9E4Q7K7-F1
#
_cell.length_a   1.000
_cell.length_b   1.000
_cell.length_c   1.000
_cell.angle_alpha   90.00
_cell.angle_beta   90.00
_cell.angle_gamma   90.00
#
_symmetry.space_group_name_H-M   'P 1'
#
loop_
_entity.id
_entity.type
_entity.pdbx_description
1 polymer ?
#
loop_
_entity_poly.entity_id
_entity_poly.type
_entity_poly.pdbx_seq_one_letter_code
_entity_poly.pdbx_strand_id
1 'polypeptide(L)' 'ELSFSFGRGLQAAPLKAWGGVSANFDKARHAYYHRAKVTSAARMGSYSVDMEREVAAD' A
#
# COMPACT_ATOMS: atom_id res chain seq x y z
N GLU A 1 -2.98 2.60 -22.76
CA GLU A 1 -3.26 2.72 -21.32
C GLU A 1 -1.95 2.61 -20.55
N LEU A 2 -1.65 3.52 -19.62
CA LEU A 2 -0.42 3.45 -18.81
C LEU A 2 -0.75 2.88 -17.44
N SER A 3 -0.09 1.78 -17.07
CA SER A 3 -0.29 1.11 -15.78
C SER A 3 1.02 0.64 -15.18
N PHE A 4 0.95 0.18 -13.93
CA PHE A 4 2.08 -0.43 -13.24
C PHE A 4 1.94 -1.96 -13.16
N SER A 5 3.09 -2.64 -13.11
CA SER A 5 3.21 -4.05 -12.72
C SER A 5 4.31 -4.14 -11.65
N PHE A 6 3.92 -3.91 -10.40
CA PHE A 6 4.86 -3.78 -9.29
C PHE A 6 4.93 -5.06 -8.46
N GLY A 7 6.13 -5.61 -8.30
CA GLY A 7 6.43 -6.59 -7.26
C GLY A 7 6.72 -5.90 -5.93
N ARG A 8 8.00 -5.58 -5.69
CA ARG A 8 8.47 -4.95 -4.44
C ARG A 8 7.72 -3.66 -4.06
N GLY A 9 7.34 -2.85 -5.05
CA GLY A 9 6.64 -1.57 -4.83
C GLY A 9 5.26 -1.70 -4.16
N LEU A 10 4.59 -2.85 -4.30
CA LEU A 10 3.32 -3.14 -3.63
C LEU A 10 3.50 -4.03 -2.40
N GLN A 11 4.48 -4.95 -2.42
CA GLN A 11 4.61 -6.00 -1.41
C GLN A 11 5.52 -5.66 -0.23
N ALA A 12 6.48 -4.73 -0.37
CA ALA A 12 7.48 -4.48 0.68
C ALA A 12 6.85 -3.99 2.00
N ALA A 13 5.92 -3.03 1.93
CA ALA A 13 5.22 -2.50 3.10
C ALA A 13 4.34 -3.55 3.82
N PRO A 14 3.42 -4.26 3.13
CA PRO A 14 2.59 -5.28 3.79
C PRO A 14 3.39 -6.47 4.30
N LEU A 15 4.47 -6.90 3.61
CA LEU A 15 5.35 -7.95 4.12
C LEU A 15 6.03 -7.53 5.44
N LYS A 16 6.49 -6.27 5.52
CA LYS A 16 7.05 -5.72 6.76
C LYS A 16 6.00 -5.65 7.88
N ALA A 17 4.78 -5.23 7.57
CA ALA A 17 3.69 -5.16 8.54
C ALA A 17 3.22 -6.55 9.01
N TRP A 18 3.25 -7.55 8.13
CA TRP A 18 2.89 -8.93 8.47
C TRP A 18 3.93 -9.56 9.41
N GLY A 19 5.21 -9.48 9.03
CA GLY A 19 6.31 -10.09 9.79
C GLY A 19 6.22 -11.61 9.95
N GLY A 20 5.41 -12.29 9.14
CA GLY A 20 5.14 -13.74 9.27
C GLY A 20 4.22 -14.12 10.44
N VAL A 21 3.63 -13.15 11.14
CA VAL A 21 2.74 -13.39 12.29
C VAL A 21 1.29 -13.36 11.82
N SER A 22 0.56 -14.47 11.97
CA SER A 22 -0.83 -14.57 11.52
C SER A 22 -1.75 -13.50 12.13
N ALA A 23 -1.52 -13.10 13.38
CA ALA A 23 -2.27 -12.03 14.04
C ALA A 23 -2.12 -10.64 13.38
N ASN A 24 -1.09 -10.44 12.56
CA ASN A 24 -0.85 -9.17 11.85
C ASN A 24 -1.51 -9.13 10.46
N PHE A 25 -2.34 -10.11 10.12
CA PHE A 25 -2.96 -10.20 8.80
C PHE A 25 -3.70 -8.92 8.40
N ASP A 26 -4.53 -8.36 9.28
CA ASP A 26 -5.27 -7.13 8.98
C ASP A 26 -4.37 -5.90 8.84
N LYS A 27 -3.30 -5.80 9.65
CA LYS A 27 -2.30 -4.74 9.51
C LYS A 27 -1.60 -4.81 8.15
N ALA A 28 -1.21 -6.01 7.73
CA ALA A 28 -0.62 -6.24 6.42
C ALA A 28 -1.60 -5.95 5.28
N ARG A 29 -2.85 -6.37 5.42
CA ARG A 29 -3.94 -6.10 4.47
C ARG A 29 -4.14 -4.60 4.28
N HIS A 30 -4.24 -3.82 5.35
CA HIS A 30 -4.37 -2.37 5.27
C HIS A 30 -3.17 -1.71 4.59
N ALA A 31 -1.95 -2.11 4.92
CA ALA A 31 -0.75 -1.60 4.25
C ALA A 31 -0.73 -1.90 2.74
N TYR A 32 -1.19 -3.09 2.33
CA TYR A 32 -1.31 -3.43 0.91
C TYR A 32 -2.35 -2.57 0.19
N TYR A 33 -3.55 -2.43 0.77
CA TYR A 33 -4.62 -1.61 0.18
C TYR A 33 -4.22 -0.14 0.06
N HIS A 34 -3.55 0.41 1.07
CA HIS A 34 -3.04 1.77 1.01
C HIS A 34 -2.07 1.94 -0.16
N ARG A 35 -1.08 1.05 -0.32
CA ARG A 35 -0.15 1.08 -1.46
C ARG A 35 -0.87 0.99 -2.79
N ALA A 36 -1.84 0.08 -2.92
CA ALA A 36 -2.65 -0.04 -4.15
C ALA A 36 -3.45 1.24 -4.45
N LYS A 37 -4.00 1.90 -3.43
CA LYS A 37 -4.76 3.16 -3.58
C LYS A 37 -3.86 4.29 -4.08
N VAL A 38 -2.69 4.50 -3.46
CA VAL A 38 -1.78 5.58 -3.87
C VAL A 38 -1.15 5.32 -5.24
N THR A 39 -0.83 4.07 -5.60
CA THR A 39 -0.31 3.76 -6.95
C THR A 39 -1.39 3.90 -8.02
N SER A 40 -2.64 3.59 -7.71
CA SER A 40 -3.79 3.86 -8.58
C SER A 40 -3.98 5.37 -8.80
N ALA A 41 -3.94 6.16 -7.73
CA ALA A 41 -4.00 7.63 -7.83
C ALA A 41 -2.85 8.21 -8.65
N ALA A 42 -1.63 7.68 -8.48
CA ALA A 42 -0.47 8.12 -9.25
C ALA A 42 -0.65 7.87 -10.75
N ARG A 43 -1.21 6.71 -11.12
CA ARG A 43 -1.57 6.41 -12.50
C ARG A 43 -2.59 7.40 -13.07
N MET A 44 -3.56 7.84 -12.27
CA MET A 44 -4.59 8.80 -12.68
C MET A 44 -4.11 10.26 -12.65
N GLY A 45 -2.87 10.52 -12.20
CA GLY A 45 -2.35 11.87 -12.01
C GLY A 45 -2.99 12.61 -10.81
N SER A 46 -3.69 11.90 -9.93
CA SER A 46 -4.38 12.46 -8.76
C SER A 46 -3.66 12.18 -7.43
N TYR A 47 -2.48 11.56 -7.48
CA TYR A 47 -1.65 11.35 -6.30
C TYR A 47 -1.22 12.68 -5.67
N SER A 48 -1.34 12.76 -4.34
CA SER A 48 -0.71 13.80 -3.53
C SER A 48 0.09 13.18 -2.39
N VAL A 49 1.10 13.90 -1.91
CA VAL A 49 1.94 13.45 -0.78
C VAL A 49 1.12 13.26 0.50
N ASP A 50 0.02 13.98 0.68
CA ASP A 50 -0.85 13.85 1.85
C ASP A 50 -1.54 12.47 1.91
N MET A 51 -1.74 11.81 0.76
CA MET A 51 -2.32 10.46 0.72
C MET A 51 -1.42 9.41 1.40
N GLU A 52 -0.11 9.65 1.50
CA GLU A 52 0.82 8.76 2.19
C GLU A 52 0.61 8.77 3.72
N ARG A 53 -0.07 9.78 4.27
CA ARG A 53 -0.35 9.90 5.71
C ARG A 53 -1.57 9.11 6.19
N GLU A 54 -2.39 8.59 5.29
CA GLU A 54 -3.53 7.73 5.65
C GLU A 54 -3.12 6.34 6.19
N VAL A 55 -1.82 6.04 6.29
CA VAL A 55 -1.35 4.77 6.85
C VAL A 55 -1.55 4.76 8.38
N ALA A 56 -2.59 4.05 8.80
CA ALA A 56 -2.85 3.55 10.15
C ALA A 56 -3.10 4.63 11.22
N ALA A 57 -4.36 5.08 11.30
CA ALA A 57 -4.94 5.22 12.63
C ALA A 57 -5.04 3.81 13.23
N ASP A 58 -4.26 3.55 14.28
CA ASP A 58 -4.40 2.38 15.15
C ASP A 58 -5.77 2.37 15.84
#